data_AF-A0A7J8CG78-F1
#
_entry.id   AF-A0A7J8CG78-F1
#
_cell.length_a   1.000
_cell.length_b   1.000
_cell.length_c   1.000
_cell.angle_alpha   90.00
_cell.angle_beta   90.00
_cell.angle_gamma   90.00
#
_symmetry.space_group_name_H-M   'P 1'
#
loop_
_entity.id
_entity.type
_entity.pdbx_description
1 polymer ?
#
loop_
_entity_poly.entity_id
_entity_poly.type
_entity_poly.pdbx_seq_one_letter_code
_entity_poly.pdbx_strand_id
1 'polypeptide(L)'
;MGSGSNRPQEIEIGESGFALLFPQIEGIKIQPFHFIKDPKNLTLERRQLTEVGLLDNPELRVVLVFGYNCCKVGASNYLQRVVSTFSDMNVILAGGQVDNLASLTSEKNPLDIDATGVVGLSFSGHRVQSATVLLSEDVSDEKTAEAAMQRLKAASIPEQNTVGFMFACVGRGFQYYRAKGNVEADAFRKLFPSVPLFGFFGNGEIGCDRIVTGNFILKKCNEVKDDDLFHSYTTIVALIHLGSAK
;
A
#
# COMPACT_ATOMS: atom_id res chain seq x y z
N MET A 1 -4.70 -2.98 17.86
CA MET A 1 -4.06 -2.15 16.82
C MET A 1 -3.02 -1.27 17.52
N GLY A 2 -1.90 -0.92 16.86
CA GLY A 2 -0.75 -0.27 17.49
C GLY A 2 -1.09 1.02 18.26
N SER A 3 -0.19 1.46 19.16
CA SER A 3 -0.47 2.61 20.01
C SER A 3 -0.62 3.90 19.20
N GLY A 4 -1.84 4.40 19.06
CA GLY A 4 -2.13 5.70 18.46
C GLY A 4 -1.54 6.88 19.25
N SER A 5 -1.04 6.67 20.47
CA SER A 5 -0.47 7.74 21.31
C SER A 5 0.93 8.19 20.88
N ASN A 6 1.69 7.33 20.20
CA ASN A 6 3.10 7.61 19.91
C ASN A 6 3.22 8.30 18.56
N ARG A 7 4.03 9.36 18.49
CA ARG A 7 4.40 10.04 17.25
C ARG A 7 5.06 9.02 16.30
N PRO A 8 4.62 8.90 15.04
CA PRO A 8 5.27 8.03 14.06
C PRO A 8 6.67 8.57 13.74
N GLN A 9 7.60 7.65 13.49
CA GLN A 9 9.00 7.98 13.17
C GLN A 9 9.38 7.39 11.81
N GLU A 10 9.86 8.25 10.93
CA GLU A 10 10.58 7.91 9.71
C GLU A 10 11.99 7.49 10.07
N ILE A 11 12.31 6.21 9.86
CA ILE A 11 13.64 5.66 10.07
C ILE A 11 14.18 5.29 8.69
N GLU A 12 15.09 6.13 8.19
CA GLU A 12 15.62 6.03 6.82
C GLU A 12 16.91 5.19 6.72
N ILE A 13 17.56 4.91 7.86
CA ILE A 13 18.87 4.25 7.91
C ILE A 13 18.74 2.92 8.66
N GLY A 14 19.30 1.87 8.06
CA GLY A 14 19.45 0.55 8.65
C GLY A 14 18.55 -0.50 8.03
N GLU A 15 18.79 -1.75 8.42
CA GLU A 15 17.90 -2.85 8.09
C GLU A 15 16.64 -2.75 8.95
N SER A 16 15.48 -2.73 8.30
CA SER A 16 14.19 -2.73 8.99
C SER A 16 13.30 -3.83 8.42
N GLY A 17 12.48 -4.41 9.30
CA GLY A 17 11.48 -5.40 8.95
C GLY A 17 10.12 -4.91 9.38
N PHE A 18 9.12 -5.17 8.54
CA PHE A 18 7.73 -4.85 8.84
C PHE A 18 6.89 -6.13 8.80
N ALA A 19 6.10 -6.34 9.84
CA ALA A 19 5.21 -7.49 9.95
C ALA A 19 3.76 -7.01 10.13
N LEU A 20 2.86 -7.60 9.34
CA LEU A 20 1.44 -7.35 9.40
C LEU A 20 0.71 -8.51 10.05
N LEU A 21 0.16 -8.28 11.24
CA LEU A 21 -0.68 -9.23 11.94
C LEU A 21 -2.05 -8.58 12.20
N PHE A 22 -3.06 -9.09 11.52
CA PHE A 22 -4.44 -8.64 11.71
C PHE A 22 -5.21 -9.68 12.52
N PRO A 23 -6.00 -9.25 13.53
CA PRO A 23 -6.94 -10.15 14.16
C PRO A 23 -8.05 -10.52 13.16
N GLN A 24 -8.76 -11.61 13.43
CA GLN A 24 -10.02 -11.86 12.74
C GLN A 24 -11.03 -10.77 13.14
N ILE A 25 -11.65 -10.16 12.13
CA ILE A 25 -12.66 -9.12 12.33
C ILE A 25 -13.93 -9.60 11.64
N GLU A 26 -15.04 -9.61 12.37
CA GLU A 26 -16.32 -10.05 11.84
C GLU A 26 -16.68 -9.28 10.55
N GLY A 27 -17.21 -9.95 9.54
CA GLY A 27 -17.64 -9.30 8.29
C GLY A 27 -16.51 -8.64 7.47
N ILE A 28 -15.24 -8.90 7.79
CA ILE A 28 -14.09 -8.50 6.98
C ILE A 28 -13.23 -9.73 6.71
N LYS A 29 -13.03 -10.01 5.43
CA LYS A 29 -12.10 -11.03 4.96
C LYS A 29 -10.75 -10.37 4.65
N ILE A 30 -9.74 -10.71 5.44
CA ILE A 30 -8.34 -10.33 5.20
C ILE A 30 -7.64 -11.58 4.67
N GLN A 31 -7.20 -11.54 3.41
CA GLN A 31 -6.65 -12.71 2.74
C GLN A 31 -5.23 -12.41 2.22
N PRO A 32 -4.20 -13.11 2.69
CA PRO A 32 -2.88 -13.03 2.08
C PRO A 32 -2.87 -13.74 0.73
N PHE A 33 -2.04 -13.23 -0.19
CA PHE A 33 -1.73 -13.88 -1.46
C PHE A 33 -0.24 -13.80 -1.76
N HIS A 34 0.26 -14.77 -2.51
CA HIS A 34 1.65 -14.84 -2.92
C HIS A 34 1.76 -15.42 -4.33
N PHE A 35 2.29 -14.61 -5.25
CA PHE A 35 2.56 -14.99 -6.62
C PHE A 35 4.07 -15.01 -6.86
N ILE A 36 4.62 -16.21 -7.04
CA ILE A 36 6.04 -16.40 -7.35
C ILE A 36 6.19 -16.37 -8.87
N LYS A 37 7.12 -15.55 -9.37
CA LYS A 37 7.47 -15.53 -10.79
C LYS A 37 8.14 -16.85 -11.16
N ASP A 38 7.47 -17.64 -11.98
CA ASP A 38 8.02 -18.87 -12.56
C ASP A 38 8.69 -18.54 -13.90
N PRO A 39 10.00 -18.82 -14.08
CA PRO A 39 10.68 -18.65 -15.37
C PRO A 39 10.03 -19.44 -16.52
N LYS A 40 9.35 -20.55 -16.21
CA LYS A 40 8.69 -21.44 -17.18
C LYS A 40 7.22 -21.08 -17.41
N ASN A 41 6.58 -20.42 -16.45
CA ASN A 41 5.19 -19.98 -16.54
C ASN A 41 5.11 -18.46 -16.30
N LEU A 42 5.21 -17.71 -17.40
CA LEU A 42 5.16 -16.25 -17.38
C LEU A 42 3.72 -15.70 -17.30
N THR A 43 2.71 -16.58 -17.39
CA THR A 43 1.31 -16.19 -17.36
C THR A 43 0.78 -16.23 -15.93
N LEU A 44 0.33 -15.06 -15.44
CA LEU A 44 -0.51 -14.98 -14.27
C LEU A 44 -1.91 -15.42 -14.69
N GLU A 45 -2.33 -16.60 -14.22
CA GLU A 45 -3.61 -17.15 -14.62
C GLU A 45 -4.74 -16.46 -13.86
N ARG A 46 -5.81 -16.09 -14.57
CA ARG A 46 -7.02 -15.52 -13.95
C ARG A 46 -7.51 -16.37 -12.78
N ARG A 47 -7.43 -17.70 -12.92
CA ARG A 47 -7.79 -18.66 -11.88
C ARG A 47 -7.03 -18.42 -10.57
N GLN A 48 -5.72 -18.17 -10.63
CA GLN A 48 -4.90 -17.92 -9.44
C GLN A 48 -5.38 -16.67 -8.71
N LEU A 49 -5.73 -15.62 -9.44
CA LEU A 49 -6.27 -14.37 -8.89
C LEU A 49 -7.66 -14.57 -8.27
N THR A 50 -8.55 -15.33 -8.91
CA THR A 50 -9.88 -15.65 -8.38
C THR A 50 -9.79 -16.51 -7.11
N GLU A 51 -8.89 -17.50 -7.05
CA GLU A 51 -8.72 -18.39 -5.89
C GLU A 51 -8.33 -17.63 -4.62
N VAL A 52 -7.50 -16.58 -4.74
CA VAL A 52 -7.15 -15.71 -3.60
C VAL A 52 -8.12 -14.54 -3.39
N GLY A 53 -9.24 -14.51 -4.13
CA GLY A 53 -10.30 -13.51 -3.98
C GLY A 53 -9.93 -12.11 -4.51
N LEU A 54 -8.96 -12.02 -5.42
CA LEU A 54 -8.58 -10.76 -6.07
C LEU A 54 -9.43 -10.46 -7.32
N LEU A 55 -10.04 -11.48 -7.91
CA LEU A 55 -11.03 -11.35 -8.99
C LEU A 55 -12.36 -11.98 -8.60
N ASP A 56 -13.42 -11.58 -9.31
CA ASP A 56 -14.80 -12.05 -9.13
C ASP A 56 -15.30 -11.90 -7.67
N ASN A 57 -14.74 -10.92 -6.96
CA ASN A 57 -15.03 -10.61 -5.56
C ASN A 57 -15.66 -9.20 -5.46
N PRO A 58 -16.99 -9.09 -5.39
CA PRO A 58 -17.69 -7.79 -5.34
C PRO A 58 -17.47 -7.05 -4.02
N GLU A 59 -16.95 -7.73 -3.00
CA GLU A 59 -16.64 -7.14 -1.69
C GLU A 59 -15.18 -6.68 -1.56
N LEU A 60 -14.32 -6.91 -2.57
CA LEU A 60 -12.94 -6.45 -2.55
C LEU A 60 -12.90 -4.92 -2.48
N ARG A 61 -12.13 -4.36 -1.53
CA ARG A 61 -12.03 -2.91 -1.33
C ARG A 61 -10.58 -2.42 -1.34
N VAL A 62 -9.65 -3.17 -0.76
CA VAL A 62 -8.24 -2.77 -0.67
C VAL A 62 -7.33 -3.94 -1.03
N VAL A 63 -6.26 -3.65 -1.75
CA VAL A 63 -5.15 -4.56 -2.02
C VAL A 63 -3.86 -3.85 -1.61
N LEU A 64 -3.20 -4.38 -0.58
CA LEU A 64 -1.81 -4.06 -0.28
C LEU A 64 -0.91 -4.96 -1.12
N VAL A 65 0.03 -4.38 -1.86
CA VAL A 65 0.87 -5.11 -2.83
C VAL A 65 2.36 -4.81 -2.63
N PHE A 66 3.16 -5.86 -2.53
CA PHE A 66 4.60 -5.76 -2.31
C PHE A 66 5.35 -6.60 -3.33
N GLY A 67 6.11 -5.96 -4.19
CA GLY A 67 7.06 -6.63 -5.07
C GLY A 67 8.37 -6.85 -4.33
N TYR A 68 8.95 -8.05 -4.41
CA TYR A 68 10.23 -8.36 -3.77
C TYR A 68 11.26 -8.86 -4.79
N ASN A 69 12.54 -8.59 -4.53
CA ASN A 69 13.65 -8.88 -5.44
C ASN A 69 13.44 -8.28 -6.85
N CYS A 70 12.84 -7.09 -6.95
CA CYS A 70 12.46 -6.47 -8.21
C CYS A 70 13.65 -5.99 -9.08
N CYS A 71 14.87 -5.93 -8.53
CA CYS A 71 16.08 -5.65 -9.28
C CYS A 71 16.44 -6.75 -10.31
N LYS A 72 15.84 -7.94 -10.20
CA LYS A 72 16.12 -9.06 -11.10
C LYS A 72 15.37 -8.94 -12.41
N VAL A 73 15.98 -9.47 -13.48
CA VAL A 73 15.46 -9.39 -14.85
C VAL A 73 14.01 -9.89 -14.93
N GLY A 74 13.13 -9.03 -15.43
CA GLY A 74 11.71 -9.33 -15.63
C GLY A 74 10.86 -9.38 -14.36
N ALA A 75 11.40 -9.10 -13.18
CA ALA A 75 10.63 -9.02 -11.94
C ALA A 75 9.70 -7.79 -11.93
N SER A 76 10.19 -6.62 -12.37
CA SER A 76 9.36 -5.42 -12.51
C SER A 76 8.21 -5.62 -13.51
N ASN A 77 8.46 -6.28 -14.65
CA ASN A 77 7.41 -6.59 -15.62
C ASN A 77 6.34 -7.54 -15.05
N TYR A 78 6.76 -8.50 -14.22
CA TYR A 78 5.83 -9.42 -13.55
C TYR A 78 4.98 -8.68 -12.51
N LEU A 79 5.61 -7.83 -11.70
CA LEU A 79 4.92 -6.95 -10.76
C LEU A 79 3.92 -6.03 -11.49
N GLN A 80 4.33 -5.41 -12.60
CA GLN A 80 3.47 -4.58 -13.43
C GLN A 80 2.24 -5.34 -13.93
N ARG A 81 2.41 -6.58 -14.37
CA ARG A 81 1.29 -7.44 -14.80
C ARG A 81 0.32 -7.76 -13.66
N VAL A 82 0.82 -7.98 -12.44
CA VAL A 82 -0.05 -8.18 -11.27
C VAL A 82 -0.81 -6.89 -10.97
N VAL A 83 -0.11 -5.76 -10.90
CA VAL A 83 -0.68 -4.44 -10.58
C VAL A 83 -1.70 -3.99 -11.62
N SER A 84 -1.45 -4.22 -12.91
CA SER A 84 -2.36 -3.85 -14.00
C SER A 84 -3.71 -4.57 -13.92
N THR A 85 -3.80 -5.67 -13.18
CA THR A 85 -5.08 -6.35 -12.89
C THR A 85 -6.06 -5.41 -12.17
N PHE A 86 -5.55 -4.44 -11.39
CA PHE A 86 -6.34 -3.56 -10.55
C PHE A 86 -6.58 -2.15 -11.14
N SER A 87 -6.03 -1.84 -12.31
CA SER A 87 -6.10 -0.49 -12.92
C SER A 87 -7.54 -0.03 -13.18
N ASP A 88 -8.35 -0.94 -13.71
CA ASP A 88 -9.77 -0.73 -14.01
C ASP A 88 -10.70 -1.15 -12.86
N MET A 89 -10.12 -1.70 -11.79
CA MET A 89 -10.89 -2.17 -10.65
C MET A 89 -11.20 -1.04 -9.68
N ASN A 90 -12.39 -1.15 -9.12
CA ASN A 90 -12.97 -0.26 -8.11
C ASN A 90 -12.41 -0.56 -6.69
N VAL A 91 -11.08 -0.60 -6.58
CA VAL A 91 -10.34 -0.98 -5.37
C VAL A 91 -9.24 0.03 -5.07
N ILE A 92 -8.88 0.19 -3.81
CA ILE A 92 -7.63 0.84 -3.41
C ILE A 92 -6.48 -0.11 -3.66
N LEU A 93 -5.43 0.40 -4.32
CA LEU A 93 -4.15 -0.27 -4.44
C LEU A 93 -3.10 0.62 -3.76
N ALA A 94 -2.34 0.03 -2.83
CA ALA A 94 -1.25 0.71 -2.15
C ALA A 94 -0.11 -0.26 -1.86
N GLY A 95 1.13 0.21 -1.94
CA GLY A 95 2.29 -0.63 -1.62
C GLY A 95 3.58 -0.10 -2.20
N GLY A 96 4.52 -1.01 -2.43
CA GLY A 96 5.84 -0.64 -2.94
C GLY A 96 6.75 -1.83 -3.17
N GLN A 97 7.96 -1.54 -3.63
CA GLN A 97 9.01 -2.53 -3.84
C GLN A 97 9.88 -2.66 -2.59
N VAL A 98 10.00 -3.89 -2.08
CA VAL A 98 10.85 -4.24 -0.93
C VAL A 98 12.04 -5.07 -1.39
N ASP A 99 13.14 -5.02 -0.64
CA ASP A 99 14.34 -5.80 -1.00
C ASP A 99 14.09 -7.29 -0.83
N ASN A 100 13.60 -7.69 0.34
CA ASN A 100 13.45 -9.10 0.73
C ASN A 100 12.06 -9.39 1.29
N LEU A 101 11.64 -10.65 1.18
CA LEU A 101 10.41 -11.16 1.77
C LEU A 101 10.71 -12.32 2.72
N ALA A 102 10.29 -12.17 3.98
CA ALA A 102 10.16 -13.28 4.91
C ALA A 102 8.66 -13.58 5.09
N SER A 103 8.15 -14.64 4.45
CA SER A 103 6.73 -15.03 4.54
C SER A 103 6.58 -16.36 5.27
N LEU A 104 5.81 -16.36 6.36
CA LEU A 104 5.46 -17.57 7.11
C LEU A 104 4.33 -18.37 6.45
N THR A 105 3.63 -17.81 5.46
CA THR A 105 2.48 -18.43 4.79
C THR A 105 2.82 -19.03 3.44
N SER A 106 4.10 -19.07 3.05
CA SER A 106 4.50 -19.72 1.81
C SER A 106 4.46 -21.24 1.97
N GLU A 107 3.69 -21.93 1.12
CA GLU A 107 3.62 -23.40 1.11
C GLU A 107 4.97 -24.04 0.75
N LYS A 108 5.87 -23.30 0.10
CA LYS A 108 7.23 -23.72 -0.23
C LYS A 108 8.22 -23.06 0.71
N ASN A 109 8.43 -23.67 1.87
CA ASN A 109 9.46 -23.24 2.80
C ASN A 109 10.71 -24.14 2.71
N PRO A 110 11.91 -23.55 2.60
CA PRO A 110 12.19 -22.12 2.39
C PRO A 110 12.00 -21.69 0.93
N LEU A 111 11.58 -20.45 0.72
CA LEU A 111 11.66 -19.81 -0.60
C LEU A 111 13.13 -19.74 -1.03
N ASP A 112 13.38 -19.99 -2.31
CA ASP A 112 14.71 -19.77 -2.88
C ASP A 112 15.12 -18.31 -2.63
N ILE A 113 16.35 -18.09 -2.16
CA ILE A 113 16.93 -16.75 -1.99
C ILE A 113 16.86 -15.97 -3.32
N ASP A 114 16.81 -16.71 -4.43
CA ASP A 114 16.71 -16.15 -5.74
C ASP A 114 15.29 -15.86 -6.25
N ALA A 115 14.26 -16.27 -5.51
CA ALA A 115 12.87 -16.09 -5.90
C ALA A 115 12.50 -14.61 -6.06
N THR A 116 11.64 -14.32 -7.02
CA THR A 116 11.06 -12.99 -7.25
C THR A 116 9.55 -13.16 -7.34
N GLY A 117 8.80 -12.12 -7.00
CA GLY A 117 7.37 -12.23 -7.04
C GLY A 117 6.65 -11.07 -6.39
N VAL A 118 5.38 -11.30 -6.14
CA VAL A 118 4.46 -10.35 -5.52
C VAL A 118 3.78 -11.01 -4.34
N VAL A 119 3.81 -10.37 -3.19
CA VAL A 119 3.04 -10.76 -2.01
C VAL A 119 2.10 -9.63 -1.65
N GLY A 120 1.00 -9.94 -0.99
CA GLY A 120 0.09 -8.90 -0.54
C GLY A 120 -1.01 -9.38 0.37
N LEU A 121 -1.85 -8.43 0.74
CA LEU A 121 -3.02 -8.64 1.58
C LEU A 121 -4.22 -7.96 0.93
N SER A 122 -5.30 -8.71 0.74
CA SER A 122 -6.57 -8.15 0.29
C SER A 122 -7.52 -7.98 1.47
N PHE A 123 -8.30 -6.90 1.44
CA PHE A 123 -9.34 -6.59 2.42
C PHE A 123 -10.68 -6.52 1.68
N SER A 124 -11.58 -7.43 2.06
CA SER A 124 -12.91 -7.52 1.49
C SER A 124 -13.97 -7.39 2.57
N GLY A 125 -15.06 -6.70 2.26
CA GLY A 125 -16.23 -6.58 3.12
C GLY A 125 -16.90 -5.22 2.98
N HIS A 126 -18.22 -5.18 3.10
CA HIS A 126 -19.02 -3.95 2.92
C HIS A 126 -18.68 -2.80 3.89
N ARG A 127 -18.03 -3.11 5.01
CA ARG A 127 -17.65 -2.14 6.04
C ARG A 127 -16.26 -1.55 5.84
N VAL A 128 -15.46 -2.11 4.92
CA VAL A 128 -14.13 -1.59 4.62
C VAL A 128 -14.28 -0.27 3.87
N GLN A 129 -13.68 0.78 4.43
CA GLN A 129 -13.53 2.07 3.76
C GLN A 129 -12.06 2.39 3.66
N SER A 130 -11.64 3.04 2.58
CA SER A 130 -10.23 3.33 2.39
C SER A 130 -10.04 4.53 1.47
N ALA A 131 -8.94 5.23 1.66
CA ALA A 131 -8.52 6.33 0.81
C ALA A 131 -7.00 6.35 0.70
N THR A 132 -6.50 6.78 -0.45
CA THR A 132 -5.09 6.96 -0.73
C THR A 132 -4.81 8.35 -1.25
N VAL A 133 -3.64 8.86 -0.90
CA VAL A 133 -3.04 10.05 -1.53
C VAL A 133 -1.61 9.75 -1.95
N LEU A 134 -1.28 10.18 -3.16
CA LEU A 134 0.07 10.24 -3.72
C LEU A 134 0.67 11.62 -3.41
N LEU A 135 1.85 11.58 -2.78
CA LEU A 135 2.73 12.73 -2.63
C LEU A 135 3.77 12.63 -3.74
N SER A 136 3.54 13.37 -4.82
CA SER A 136 4.44 13.43 -5.99
C SER A 136 5.72 14.24 -5.70
N GLU A 137 6.64 14.25 -6.66
CA GLU A 137 7.95 14.92 -6.58
C GLU A 137 7.90 16.44 -6.34
N ASP A 138 6.74 17.08 -6.51
CA ASP A 138 6.50 18.49 -6.23
C ASP A 138 6.21 18.75 -4.74
N VAL A 139 5.84 17.72 -3.97
CA VAL A 139 5.62 17.79 -2.52
C VAL A 139 6.97 17.79 -1.83
N SER A 140 7.57 18.97 -1.68
CA SER A 140 8.98 19.14 -1.29
C SER A 140 9.20 19.88 0.03
N ASP A 141 8.13 20.19 0.77
CA ASP A 141 8.21 20.81 2.09
C ASP A 141 7.03 20.42 3.00
N GLU A 142 7.11 20.80 4.28
CA GLU A 142 6.07 20.49 5.28
C GLU A 142 4.69 21.01 4.90
N LYS A 143 4.62 22.16 4.21
CA LYS A 143 3.35 22.79 3.83
C LYS A 143 2.66 22.01 2.72
N THR A 144 3.41 21.62 1.70
CA THR A 144 2.93 20.81 0.58
C THR A 144 2.58 19.40 1.03
N ALA A 145 3.35 18.82 1.96
CA ALA A 145 3.04 17.53 2.57
C ALA A 145 1.73 17.59 3.38
N GLU A 146 1.54 18.63 4.20
CA GLU A 146 0.30 18.85 4.94
C GLU A 146 -0.90 19.06 3.98
N ALA A 147 -0.71 19.80 2.89
CA ALA A 147 -1.75 19.97 1.87
C ALA A 147 -2.14 18.63 1.20
N ALA A 148 -1.19 17.72 0.98
CA ALA A 148 -1.50 16.37 0.51
C ALA A 148 -2.30 15.57 1.54
N MET A 149 -1.91 15.62 2.82
CA MET A 149 -2.67 14.96 3.90
C MET A 149 -4.07 15.55 4.07
N GLN A 150 -4.27 16.85 3.80
CA GLN A 150 -5.61 17.47 3.79
C GLN A 150 -6.50 16.85 2.70
N ARG A 151 -5.94 16.51 1.53
CA ARG A 151 -6.69 15.77 0.49
C ARG A 151 -7.16 14.41 1.00
N LEU A 152 -6.28 13.70 1.71
CA LEU A 152 -6.63 12.43 2.34
C LEU A 152 -7.68 12.61 3.44
N LYS A 153 -7.58 13.67 4.25
CA LYS A 153 -8.54 13.98 5.32
C LYS A 153 -9.94 14.29 4.77
N ALA A 154 -10.01 14.94 3.60
CA ALA A 154 -11.28 15.24 2.94
C ALA A 154 -12.09 13.98 2.57
N ALA A 155 -11.46 12.81 2.48
CA ALA A 155 -12.16 11.53 2.29
C ALA A 155 -13.06 11.14 3.47
N SER A 156 -12.94 11.81 4.61
CA SER A 156 -13.82 11.63 5.78
C SER A 156 -13.86 10.18 6.31
N ILE A 157 -12.74 9.46 6.17
CA ILE A 157 -12.57 8.12 6.76
C ILE A 157 -12.54 8.26 8.29
N PRO A 158 -13.35 7.49 9.05
CA PRO A 158 -13.31 7.52 10.51
C PRO A 158 -11.92 7.17 11.02
N GLU A 159 -11.46 7.77 12.12
CA GLU A 159 -10.14 7.44 12.69
C GLU A 159 -10.16 6.19 13.57
N GLN A 160 -11.27 5.95 14.28
CA GLN A 160 -11.42 4.75 15.09
C GLN A 160 -11.46 3.51 14.18
N ASN A 161 -10.73 2.47 14.56
CA ASN A 161 -10.56 1.24 13.77
C ASN A 161 -9.95 1.45 12.38
N THR A 162 -9.15 2.50 12.24
CA THR A 162 -8.40 2.79 11.02
C THR A 162 -6.91 2.62 11.25
N VAL A 163 -6.23 2.11 10.24
CA VAL A 163 -4.77 2.00 10.19
C VAL A 163 -4.27 2.80 8.99
N GLY A 164 -3.23 3.59 9.22
CA GLY A 164 -2.50 4.30 8.18
C GLY A 164 -1.32 3.48 7.67
N PHE A 165 -1.11 3.51 6.37
CA PHE A 165 0.04 2.95 5.68
C PHE A 165 0.79 4.06 4.94
N MET A 166 2.12 4.07 4.99
CA MET A 166 2.97 5.01 4.27
C MET A 166 4.10 4.25 3.56
N PHE A 167 4.08 4.24 2.24
CA PHE A 167 5.12 3.63 1.43
C PHE A 167 5.87 4.75 0.72
N ALA A 168 7.10 4.99 1.13
CA ALA A 168 7.91 6.10 0.67
C ALA A 168 9.08 5.63 -0.18
N CYS A 169 9.45 6.40 -1.20
CA CYS A 169 10.69 6.13 -1.93
C CYS A 169 11.90 6.34 -1.03
N VAL A 170 12.91 5.48 -1.14
CA VAL A 170 14.23 5.73 -0.55
C VAL A 170 14.87 7.04 -1.05
N GLY A 171 14.44 7.58 -2.18
CA GLY A 171 14.83 8.91 -2.66
C GLY A 171 14.20 10.08 -1.91
N ARG A 172 13.30 9.83 -0.94
CA ARG A 172 12.62 10.85 -0.13
C ARG A 172 13.15 10.87 1.31
N GLY A 173 12.45 11.53 2.22
CA GLY A 173 12.90 11.71 3.61
C GLY A 173 13.89 12.87 3.78
N PHE A 174 14.82 12.73 4.73
CA PHE A 174 15.65 13.80 5.28
C PHE A 174 16.38 14.65 4.24
N GLN A 175 17.04 14.00 3.27
CA GLN A 175 17.80 14.71 2.25
C GLN A 175 16.89 15.45 1.27
N TYR A 176 15.81 14.79 0.84
CA TYR A 176 14.82 15.37 -0.06
C TYR A 176 14.15 16.60 0.56
N TYR A 177 13.86 16.56 1.86
CA TYR A 177 13.28 17.66 2.61
C TYR A 177 14.30 18.65 3.20
N ARG A 178 15.48 18.77 2.58
CA ARG A 178 16.52 19.77 2.92
C ARG A 178 16.96 19.69 4.40
N ALA A 179 17.37 18.50 4.82
CA ALA A 179 17.80 18.17 6.18
C ALA A 179 16.70 18.29 7.25
N LYS A 180 15.45 18.02 6.86
CA LYS A 180 14.32 17.87 7.78
C LYS A 180 13.83 16.43 7.72
N GLY A 181 13.89 15.72 8.85
CA GLY A 181 13.35 14.37 8.96
C GLY A 181 11.90 14.37 9.42
N ASN A 182 11.21 13.25 9.24
CA ASN A 182 9.86 13.00 9.75
C ASN A 182 8.75 13.87 9.15
N VAL A 183 8.99 14.48 7.98
CA VAL A 183 8.11 15.52 7.42
C VAL A 183 6.72 14.97 7.08
N GLU A 184 6.64 13.81 6.44
CA GLU A 184 5.37 13.26 5.96
C GLU A 184 4.61 12.58 7.09
N ALA A 185 5.32 11.86 7.96
CA ALA A 185 4.79 11.26 9.17
C ALA A 185 4.25 12.31 10.14
N ASP A 186 4.91 13.46 10.28
CA ASP A 186 4.40 14.59 11.07
C ASP A 186 3.18 15.24 10.42
N ALA A 187 3.22 15.47 9.11
CA ALA A 187 2.07 15.99 8.36
C ALA A 187 0.84 15.08 8.53
N PHE A 188 1.04 13.76 8.45
CA PHE A 188 -0.02 12.77 8.72
C PHE A 188 -0.53 12.90 10.15
N ARG A 189 0.37 12.89 11.14
CA ARG A 189 0.01 12.92 12.57
C ARG A 189 -0.77 14.18 12.96
N LYS A 190 -0.49 15.33 12.33
CA LYS A 190 -1.26 16.57 12.56
C LYS A 190 -2.75 16.40 12.22
N LEU A 191 -3.09 15.64 11.18
CA LEU A 191 -4.48 15.49 10.70
C LEU A 191 -5.16 14.20 11.17
N PHE A 192 -4.39 13.19 11.57
CA PHE A 192 -4.87 11.90 12.04
C PHE A 192 -4.23 11.55 13.39
N PRO A 193 -4.54 12.30 14.47
CA PRO A 193 -3.87 12.19 15.75
C PRO A 193 -4.02 10.82 16.41
N SER A 194 -5.09 10.08 16.12
CA SER A 194 -5.40 8.79 16.75
C SER A 194 -5.10 7.57 15.87
N VAL A 195 -4.77 7.79 14.58
CA VAL A 195 -4.52 6.71 13.63
C VAL A 195 -3.06 6.26 13.73
N PRO A 196 -2.79 4.97 14.00
CA PRO A 196 -1.44 4.44 13.93
C PRO A 196 -0.97 4.41 12.46
N LEU A 197 0.27 4.83 12.21
CA LEU A 197 0.89 4.86 10.90
C LEU A 197 2.01 3.82 10.83
N PHE A 198 1.97 2.97 9.82
CA PHE A 198 2.98 1.94 9.55
C PHE A 198 3.47 2.05 8.11
N GLY A 199 4.64 1.48 7.81
CA GLY A 199 5.18 1.62 6.47
C GLY A 199 6.66 1.31 6.38
N PHE A 200 7.23 1.63 5.23
CA PHE A 200 8.65 1.49 4.95
C PHE A 200 9.11 2.48 3.87
N PHE A 201 10.42 2.70 3.83
CA PHE A 201 11.11 3.29 2.69
C PHE A 201 11.53 2.17 1.74
N GLY A 202 11.17 2.27 0.45
CA GLY A 202 11.38 1.21 -0.55
C GLY A 202 11.81 1.72 -1.92
N ASN A 203 12.02 0.79 -2.85
CA ASN A 203 12.59 1.07 -4.19
C ASN A 203 11.54 1.49 -5.23
N GLY A 204 10.49 2.18 -4.79
CA GLY A 204 9.36 2.60 -5.63
C GLY A 204 8.02 2.30 -4.98
N GLU A 205 7.04 3.11 -5.33
CA GLU A 205 5.72 3.13 -4.69
C GLU A 205 4.67 2.63 -5.67
N ILE A 206 3.62 2.01 -5.13
CA ILE A 206 2.51 1.49 -5.93
C ILE A 206 1.21 2.11 -5.42
N GLY A 207 0.45 2.78 -6.28
CA GLY A 207 -0.86 3.34 -5.94
C GLY A 207 -1.22 4.60 -6.72
N CYS A 208 -2.29 5.28 -6.32
CA CYS A 208 -2.70 6.58 -6.85
C CYS A 208 -3.69 7.27 -5.90
N ASP A 209 -4.05 8.54 -6.15
CA ASP A 209 -5.13 9.23 -5.45
C ASP A 209 -6.47 8.51 -5.70
N ARG A 210 -7.07 7.97 -4.63
CA ARG A 210 -8.34 7.24 -4.74
C ARG A 210 -9.09 7.21 -3.43
N ILE A 211 -10.41 7.23 -3.49
CA ILE A 211 -11.30 7.08 -2.32
C ILE A 211 -12.30 5.97 -2.61
N VAL A 212 -12.48 5.04 -1.66
CA VAL A 212 -13.44 3.94 -1.70
C VAL A 212 -14.20 3.93 -0.37
N THR A 213 -15.45 4.40 -0.37
CA THR A 213 -16.31 4.44 0.84
C THR A 213 -17.69 3.87 0.55
N GLY A 214 -18.02 2.72 1.14
CA GLY A 214 -19.34 2.08 0.97
C GLY A 214 -19.62 1.77 -0.52
N ASN A 215 -20.57 2.51 -1.11
CA ASN A 215 -20.94 2.41 -2.54
C ASN A 215 -20.36 3.54 -3.42
N PHE A 216 -19.56 4.43 -2.85
CA PHE A 216 -18.99 5.57 -3.56
C PHE A 216 -17.50 5.37 -3.80
N ILE A 217 -17.08 5.64 -5.03
CA ILE A 217 -15.68 5.56 -5.45
C ILE A 217 -15.36 6.86 -6.17
N LEU A 218 -14.35 7.56 -5.69
CA LEU A 218 -13.81 8.75 -6.35
C LEU A 218 -12.40 8.43 -6.80
N LYS A 219 -12.24 8.27 -8.13
CA LYS A 219 -10.95 8.19 -8.81
C LYS A 219 -10.62 9.60 -9.28
N LYS A 220 -9.67 10.29 -8.64
CA LYS A 220 -9.17 11.56 -9.19
C LYS A 220 -8.07 11.24 -10.19
N CYS A 221 -8.48 10.84 -11.41
CA CYS A 221 -7.57 10.83 -12.55
C CYS A 221 -7.50 12.25 -13.10
N ASN A 222 -6.48 13.01 -12.71
CA ASN A 222 -6.05 14.10 -13.58
C ASN A 222 -5.60 13.51 -14.92
N GLU A 223 -5.73 14.30 -15.98
CA GLU A 223 -5.51 14.03 -17.41
C GLU A 223 -4.10 13.53 -17.77
N VAL A 224 -3.64 12.44 -17.16
CA VAL A 224 -2.45 11.69 -17.57
C VAL A 224 -2.93 10.42 -18.25
N LYS A 225 -2.45 10.20 -19.48
CA LYS A 225 -2.72 8.98 -20.24
C LYS A 225 -2.36 7.77 -19.38
N ASP A 226 -3.35 6.93 -19.11
CA ASP A 226 -3.29 5.56 -18.62
C ASP A 226 -2.46 5.27 -17.34
N ASP A 227 -3.13 4.72 -16.33
CA ASP A 227 -2.67 3.57 -15.53
C ASP A 227 -1.28 3.58 -14.86
N ASP A 228 -0.64 4.74 -14.65
CA ASP A 228 0.65 4.76 -13.95
C ASP A 228 0.46 4.61 -12.43
N LEU A 229 0.36 3.35 -12.03
CA LEU A 229 0.31 2.93 -10.63
C LEU A 229 1.71 2.80 -10.03
N PHE A 230 2.78 2.98 -10.81
CA PHE A 230 4.16 2.87 -10.35
C PHE A 230 4.82 4.23 -10.28
N HIS A 231 5.45 4.52 -9.15
CA HIS A 231 6.03 5.82 -8.92
C HIS A 231 7.46 5.69 -8.41
N SER A 232 8.24 6.74 -8.64
CA SER A 232 9.59 6.92 -8.11
C SER A 232 9.68 8.33 -7.52
N TYR A 233 10.45 8.49 -6.45
CA TYR A 233 10.53 9.76 -5.72
C TYR A 233 9.15 10.25 -5.21
N THR A 234 8.26 9.32 -4.82
CA THR A 234 6.93 9.63 -4.27
C THR A 234 6.64 8.91 -2.95
N THR A 235 5.50 9.22 -2.32
CA THR A 235 4.91 8.45 -1.21
C THR A 235 3.48 8.15 -1.56
N ILE A 236 3.05 6.93 -1.26
CA ILE A 236 1.65 6.59 -1.13
C ILE A 236 1.30 6.52 0.36
N VAL A 237 0.34 7.33 0.78
CA VAL A 237 -0.31 7.17 2.09
C VAL A 237 -1.71 6.59 1.89
N ALA A 238 -2.01 5.48 2.59
CA ALA A 238 -3.31 4.83 2.57
C ALA A 238 -3.94 4.80 3.97
N LEU A 239 -5.24 5.04 4.06
CA LEU A 239 -6.04 4.74 5.25
C LEU A 239 -6.87 3.49 4.97
N ILE A 240 -6.88 2.53 5.88
CA ILE A 240 -7.76 1.37 5.83
C ILE A 240 -8.60 1.35 7.10
N HIS A 241 -9.89 1.63 6.95
CA HIS A 241 -10.89 1.53 8.02
C HIS A 241 -11.55 0.16 8.00
N LEU A 242 -11.55 -0.51 9.16
CA LEU A 242 -12.02 -1.88 9.32
C LEU A 242 -13.43 -1.95 9.94
N GLY A 243 -14.20 -0.87 9.85
CA GLY A 243 -15.56 -0.80 10.42
C GLY A 243 -15.57 -0.78 11.96
N SER A 244 -16.75 -0.58 12.55
CA SER A 244 -16.96 -0.74 13.99
C SER A 244 -17.21 -2.20 14.35
N ALA A 245 -16.54 -2.77 15.36
CA ALA A 245 -17.08 -3.97 16.01
C ALA A 245 -18.46 -3.59 16.59
N LYS A 246 -19.50 -4.36 16.27
CA LYS A 246 -20.79 -4.20 16.94
C LYS A 246 -20.72 -4.90 18.29
#